data_AF-A0A1B0Y0B9-F1
#
_entry.id   AF-A0A1B0Y0B9-F1
#
_cell.length_a   1.000
_cell.length_b   1.000
_cell.length_c   1.000
_cell.angle_alpha   90.00
_cell.angle_beta   90.00
_cell.angle_gamma   90.00
#
_symmetry.space_group_name_H-M   'P 1'
#
loop_
_entity.id
_entity.type
_entity.pdbx_description
1 polymer ?
#
loop_
_entity_poly.entity_id
_entity_poly.type
_entity_poly.pdbx_seq_one_letter_code
_entity_poly.pdbx_strand_id
1 'polypeptide(L)'
;MDLGKLNNTRRAAVDLVFFNRVPKVGSQTFMELLRRLALRNGFAFHRDQIQRVETIRLAPPDQAALAAHVNSFEPPAVYVKHVCFTNFTQYGLPEPIYVNLVRDPVERVISWYYYVRAPWYYVERKQAFPDIPLPDPRWLKKDFETCVLRGDRECRYLEGETREGIGDHRRQSLFFCGHADACTPFNTVGALQLAKRAVERHYAVVGVLEETLAVLEHYVPRFFRGAADVYWGEMERFIRINRNMFKPPVREEVKDLVRANFTRETEFYQFCRQRLHRQLLALRLPS
;
A
#
# COMPACT_ATOMS: atom_id res chain seq x y z
N MET A 1 14.13 -23.28 10.29
CA MET A 1 13.25 -22.13 9.99
C MET A 1 11.95 -22.40 10.73
N ASP A 2 11.51 -21.55 11.67
CA ASP A 2 10.25 -21.77 12.38
C ASP A 2 9.09 -21.33 11.48
N LEU A 3 8.50 -22.28 10.76
CA LEU A 3 7.45 -22.06 9.76
C LEU A 3 6.19 -21.43 10.38
N GLY A 4 5.90 -21.77 11.64
CA GLY A 4 4.78 -21.21 12.39
C GLY A 4 4.95 -19.70 12.64
N LYS A 5 6.18 -19.19 12.74
CA LYS A 5 6.43 -17.75 12.92
C LYS A 5 6.24 -16.92 11.65
N LEU A 6 6.19 -17.55 10.46
CA LEU A 6 6.02 -16.85 9.18
C LEU A 6 4.55 -16.65 8.79
N ASN A 7 3.67 -17.53 9.26
CA ASN A 7 2.23 -17.39 9.06
C ASN A 7 1.57 -16.72 10.28
N ASN A 8 1.23 -15.44 10.12
CA ASN A 8 0.53 -14.68 11.15
C ASN A 8 -1.00 -14.78 11.06
N THR A 9 -1.57 -15.41 10.03
CA THR A 9 -3.04 -15.51 9.89
C THR A 9 -3.69 -16.16 11.11
N ARG A 10 -2.99 -17.12 11.76
CA ARG A 10 -3.41 -17.75 13.02
C ARG A 10 -3.60 -16.80 14.21
N ARG A 11 -3.11 -15.56 14.11
CA ARG A 11 -3.27 -14.52 15.15
C ARG A 11 -4.51 -13.66 14.91
N ALA A 12 -5.11 -13.71 13.72
CA ALA A 12 -6.37 -13.02 13.48
C ALA A 12 -7.48 -13.71 14.27
N ALA A 13 -8.33 -12.91 14.90
CA ALA A 13 -9.42 -13.39 15.73
C ALA A 13 -10.77 -13.40 14.98
N VAL A 14 -10.80 -12.82 13.78
CA VAL A 14 -12.00 -12.72 12.94
C VAL A 14 -11.65 -13.01 11.48
N ASP A 15 -12.59 -13.61 10.75
CA ASP A 15 -12.51 -13.79 9.31
C ASP A 15 -12.82 -12.46 8.59
N LEU A 16 -11.94 -11.48 8.77
CA LEU A 16 -12.03 -10.19 8.11
C LEU A 16 -10.65 -9.80 7.61
N VAL A 17 -10.53 -9.54 6.31
CA VAL A 17 -9.29 -9.04 5.71
C VAL A 17 -9.32 -7.51 5.69
N PHE A 18 -8.32 -6.89 6.32
CA PHE A 18 -8.13 -5.45 6.24
C PHE A 18 -6.93 -5.10 5.35
N PHE A 19 -7.20 -4.46 4.23
CA PHE A 19 -6.19 -3.95 3.30
C PHE A 19 -6.03 -2.44 3.49
N ASN A 20 -5.14 -2.03 4.40
CA ASN A 20 -4.77 -0.64 4.67
C ASN A 20 -3.83 -0.10 3.55
N ARG A 21 -4.39 0.00 2.35
CA ARG A 21 -3.65 0.04 1.08
C ARG A 21 -2.68 1.20 0.96
N VAL A 22 -1.45 0.88 0.55
CA VAL A 22 -0.45 1.89 0.14
C VAL A 22 -0.80 2.43 -1.27
N PRO A 23 -0.60 3.73 -1.55
CA PRO A 23 -0.71 4.27 -2.90
C PRO A 23 0.40 3.78 -3.84
N LYS A 24 0.03 3.53 -5.11
CA LYS A 24 0.95 3.25 -6.24
C LYS A 24 1.77 1.95 -6.17
N VAL A 25 1.35 1.01 -5.32
CA VAL A 25 1.93 -0.35 -5.20
C VAL A 25 1.17 -1.43 -6.00
N GLY A 26 0.28 -1.04 -6.93
CA GLY A 26 -0.66 -1.98 -7.58
C GLY A 26 -1.98 -2.15 -6.82
N SER A 27 -2.27 -1.27 -5.84
CA SER A 27 -3.43 -1.40 -4.96
C SER A 27 -4.80 -1.28 -5.65
N GLN A 28 -4.91 -0.62 -6.81
CA GLN A 28 -6.16 -0.64 -7.60
C GLN A 28 -6.40 -2.02 -8.22
N THR A 29 -5.35 -2.62 -8.79
CA THR A 29 -5.40 -3.98 -9.32
C THR A 29 -5.73 -5.00 -8.23
N PHE A 30 -5.09 -4.91 -7.07
CA PHE A 30 -5.40 -5.81 -5.97
C PHE A 30 -6.83 -5.64 -5.42
N MET A 31 -7.35 -4.42 -5.41
CA MET A 31 -8.74 -4.14 -5.04
C MET A 31 -9.75 -4.73 -6.05
N GLU A 32 -9.43 -4.70 -7.35
CA GLU A 32 -10.21 -5.38 -8.38
C GLU A 32 -10.18 -6.90 -8.20
N LEU A 33 -9.01 -7.46 -7.92
CA LEU A 33 -8.85 -8.89 -7.62
C LEU A 33 -9.73 -9.29 -6.44
N LEU A 34 -9.68 -8.54 -5.33
CA LEU A 34 -10.51 -8.78 -4.15
C LEU A 34 -12.01 -8.73 -4.48
N ARG A 35 -12.46 -7.83 -5.36
CA ARG A 35 -13.86 -7.76 -5.78
C ARG A 35 -14.31 -8.99 -6.57
N ARG A 36 -13.45 -9.50 -7.45
CA ARG A 36 -13.74 -10.72 -8.21
C ARG A 36 -13.73 -11.96 -7.32
N LEU A 37 -12.76 -12.03 -6.43
CA LEU A 37 -12.68 -13.11 -5.44
C LEU A 37 -13.84 -13.08 -4.45
N ALA A 38 -14.40 -11.91 -4.15
CA ALA A 38 -15.61 -11.79 -3.32
C ALA A 38 -16.78 -12.57 -3.94
N LEU A 39 -16.97 -12.44 -5.26
CA LEU A 39 -17.97 -13.18 -6.01
C LEU A 39 -17.64 -14.68 -6.07
N ARG A 40 -16.37 -15.03 -6.29
CA ARG A 40 -15.93 -16.44 -6.43
C ARG A 40 -15.98 -17.21 -5.11
N ASN A 41 -15.57 -16.59 -4.02
CA ASN A 41 -15.33 -17.24 -2.72
C ASN A 41 -16.41 -16.91 -1.67
N GLY A 42 -17.39 -16.07 -1.99
CA GLY A 42 -18.56 -15.81 -1.14
C GLY A 42 -18.24 -14.99 0.11
N PHE A 43 -17.64 -13.81 -0.07
CA PHE A 43 -17.39 -12.86 1.03
C PHE A 43 -17.82 -11.44 0.66
N ALA A 44 -18.10 -10.60 1.65
CA ALA A 44 -18.50 -9.21 1.43
C ALA A 44 -17.30 -8.32 1.09
N PHE A 45 -17.44 -7.45 0.09
CA PHE A 45 -16.40 -6.49 -0.31
C PHE A 45 -16.81 -5.07 0.07
N HIS A 46 -16.04 -4.45 0.96
CA HIS A 46 -16.23 -3.07 1.42
C HIS A 46 -14.99 -2.22 1.12
N ARG A 47 -15.23 -0.95 0.79
CA ARG A 47 -14.17 0.04 0.59
C ARG A 47 -14.58 1.38 1.17
N ASP A 48 -13.58 2.15 1.55
CA ASP A 48 -13.78 3.54 1.96
C ASP A 48 -14.37 4.40 0.83
N GLN A 49 -15.10 5.44 1.23
CA GLN A 49 -15.70 6.39 0.29
C GLN A 49 -14.64 7.33 -0.30
N ILE A 50 -14.92 7.91 -1.46
CA ILE A 50 -14.01 8.88 -2.09
C ILE A 50 -14.01 10.16 -1.25
N GLN A 51 -12.84 10.54 -0.74
CA GLN A 51 -12.66 11.75 0.06
C GLN A 51 -12.02 12.88 -0.75
N ARG A 52 -12.34 14.13 -0.38
CA ARG A 52 -11.68 15.31 -0.98
C ARG A 52 -10.20 15.35 -0.64
N VAL A 53 -9.85 15.07 0.61
CA VAL A 53 -8.48 14.93 1.08
C VAL A 53 -8.39 13.61 1.83
N GLU A 54 -7.45 12.77 1.41
CA GLU A 54 -7.21 11.49 2.07
C GLU A 54 -6.47 11.73 3.39
N THR A 55 -7.04 11.29 4.50
CA THR A 55 -6.40 11.38 5.83
C THR A 55 -5.85 10.01 6.22
N ILE A 56 -4.54 9.83 6.09
CA ILE A 56 -3.90 8.51 6.29
C ILE A 56 -3.44 8.26 7.73
N ARG A 57 -3.15 9.32 8.50
CA ARG A 57 -2.81 9.25 9.92
C ARG A 57 -4.00 9.76 10.72
N LEU A 58 -4.43 8.99 11.70
CA LEU A 58 -5.65 9.22 12.45
C LEU A 58 -5.32 9.60 13.88
N ALA A 59 -6.09 10.53 14.47
CA ALA A 59 -6.03 10.77 15.91
C ALA A 59 -6.56 9.54 16.67
N PRO A 60 -6.20 9.34 17.95
CA PRO A 60 -6.63 8.15 18.70
C PRO A 60 -8.15 7.88 18.70
N PRO A 61 -9.05 8.89 18.78
CA PRO A 61 -10.50 8.66 18.64
C PRO A 61 -10.88 8.11 17.26
N ASP A 62 -10.28 8.63 16.19
CA ASP A 62 -10.55 8.18 14.82
C ASP A 62 -9.98 6.79 14.54
N GLN A 63 -8.86 6.43 15.19
CA GLN A 63 -8.32 5.07 15.17
C GLN A 63 -9.30 4.07 15.82
N ALA A 64 -9.86 4.43 16.98
CA ALA A 64 -10.89 3.61 17.64
C ALA A 64 -12.16 3.49 16.78
N ALA A 65 -12.61 4.59 16.18
CA ALA A 65 -13.75 4.60 15.27
C ALA A 65 -13.51 3.74 14.03
N LEU A 66 -12.31 3.80 13.43
CA LEU A 66 -11.94 2.93 12.32
C LEU A 66 -11.95 1.45 12.75
N ALA A 67 -11.36 1.12 13.90
CA ALA A 67 -11.32 -0.26 14.39
C ALA A 67 -12.74 -0.80 14.64
N ALA A 68 -13.62 0.00 15.23
CA ALA A 68 -15.02 -0.35 15.43
C ALA A 68 -15.77 -0.50 14.11
N HIS A 69 -15.55 0.42 13.15
CA HIS A 69 -16.17 0.35 11.82
C HIS A 69 -15.76 -0.91 11.07
N VAL A 70 -14.47 -1.25 11.07
CA VAL A 70 -13.99 -2.48 10.43
C VAL A 70 -14.60 -3.72 11.10
N ASN A 71 -14.67 -3.76 12.43
CA ASN A 71 -15.30 -4.87 13.15
C ASN A 71 -16.84 -4.92 13.05
N SER A 72 -17.48 -3.92 12.45
CA SER A 72 -18.94 -3.92 12.30
C SER A 72 -19.43 -4.75 11.10
N PHE A 73 -18.53 -5.12 10.18
CA PHE A 73 -18.88 -5.95 9.01
C PHE A 73 -19.04 -7.42 9.40
N GLU A 74 -20.09 -8.06 8.89
CA GLU A 74 -20.36 -9.49 9.10
C GLU A 74 -19.30 -10.35 8.36
N PRO A 75 -18.52 -11.19 9.08
CA PRO A 75 -17.56 -12.10 8.45
C PRO A 75 -18.23 -13.19 7.60
N PRO A 76 -17.65 -13.61 6.45
CA PRO A 76 -16.37 -13.17 5.92
C PRO A 76 -16.47 -11.86 5.13
N ALA A 77 -15.56 -10.93 5.42
CA ALA A 77 -15.56 -9.62 4.77
C ALA A 77 -14.14 -9.11 4.46
N VAL A 78 -14.05 -8.21 3.48
CA VAL A 78 -12.86 -7.43 3.17
C VAL A 78 -13.20 -5.95 3.36
N TYR A 79 -12.33 -5.20 4.03
CA TYR A 79 -12.37 -3.74 4.03
C TYR A 79 -11.07 -3.16 3.45
N VAL A 80 -11.21 -2.10 2.65
CA VAL A 80 -10.10 -1.45 1.95
C VAL A 80 -10.10 0.06 2.22
N LYS A 81 -9.02 0.60 2.78
CA LYS A 81 -8.86 2.04 3.05
C LYS A 81 -7.41 2.49 2.93
N HIS A 82 -7.17 3.71 2.45
CA HIS A 82 -5.85 4.33 2.53
C HIS A 82 -5.62 4.86 3.94
N VAL A 83 -4.94 4.08 4.80
CA VAL A 83 -4.68 4.46 6.19
C VAL A 83 -3.43 3.76 6.73
N CYS A 84 -2.76 4.38 7.69
CA CYS A 84 -1.67 3.75 8.42
C CYS A 84 -2.17 2.60 9.29
N PHE A 85 -1.28 1.66 9.59
CA PHE A 85 -1.55 0.53 10.46
C PHE A 85 -2.16 0.99 11.80
N THR A 86 -3.28 0.36 12.16
CA THR A 86 -3.97 0.56 13.44
C THR A 86 -3.96 -0.75 14.21
N ASN A 87 -3.47 -0.74 15.45
CA ASN A 87 -3.52 -1.92 16.30
C ASN A 87 -4.90 -2.03 16.95
N PHE A 88 -5.73 -3.00 16.55
CA PHE A 88 -7.13 -3.07 17.00
C PHE A 88 -7.21 -3.56 18.44
N THR A 89 -6.26 -4.40 18.85
CA THR A 89 -6.18 -4.90 20.23
C THR A 89 -5.97 -3.78 21.26
N GLN A 90 -5.38 -2.65 20.87
CA GLN A 90 -5.25 -1.46 21.74
C GLN A 90 -6.61 -0.88 22.14
N TYR A 91 -7.66 -1.16 21.34
CA TYR A 91 -9.03 -0.69 21.56
C TYR A 91 -9.96 -1.81 22.04
N GLY A 92 -9.40 -2.94 22.48
CA GLY A 92 -10.19 -4.10 22.95
C GLY A 92 -10.99 -4.79 21.84
N LEU A 93 -10.62 -4.58 20.58
CA LEU A 93 -11.29 -5.17 19.42
C LEU A 93 -10.44 -6.28 18.80
N PRO A 94 -11.06 -7.29 18.18
CA PRO A 94 -10.32 -8.38 17.57
C PRO A 94 -9.53 -7.88 16.34
N GLU A 95 -8.33 -8.43 16.18
CA GLU A 95 -7.44 -8.08 15.08
C GLU A 95 -7.90 -8.75 13.77
N PRO A 96 -8.07 -8.00 12.68
CA PRO A 96 -8.37 -8.57 11.36
C PRO A 96 -7.11 -9.18 10.74
N ILE A 97 -7.28 -9.90 9.65
CA ILE A 97 -6.20 -10.39 8.80
C ILE A 97 -5.64 -9.21 8.00
N TYR A 98 -4.52 -8.66 8.45
CA TYR A 98 -3.80 -7.63 7.71
C TYR A 98 -3.04 -8.21 6.52
N VAL A 99 -3.28 -7.65 5.34
CA VAL A 99 -2.51 -7.90 4.11
C VAL A 99 -2.12 -6.56 3.50
N ASN A 100 -0.99 -6.50 2.79
CA ASN A 100 -0.63 -5.30 2.05
C ASN A 100 0.33 -5.59 0.90
N LEU A 101 0.62 -4.55 0.14
CA LEU A 101 1.55 -4.59 -0.97
C LEU A 101 2.63 -3.52 -0.82
N VAL A 102 3.81 -3.81 -1.36
CA VAL A 102 4.93 -2.87 -1.45
C VAL A 102 5.43 -2.81 -2.89
N ARG A 103 6.14 -1.73 -3.22
CA ARG A 103 6.79 -1.54 -4.53
C ARG A 103 8.17 -0.96 -4.31
N ASP A 104 9.06 -1.14 -5.30
CA ASP A 104 10.31 -0.38 -5.35
C ASP A 104 10.00 1.12 -5.07
N PRO A 105 10.65 1.72 -4.07
CA PRO A 105 10.24 3.02 -3.58
C PRO A 105 10.47 4.13 -4.61
N VAL A 106 11.51 4.02 -5.45
CA VAL A 106 11.82 5.00 -6.50
C VAL A 106 10.78 4.91 -7.61
N GLU A 107 10.49 3.71 -8.10
CA GLU A 107 9.43 3.49 -9.10
C GLU A 107 8.05 3.90 -8.60
N ARG A 108 7.81 3.78 -7.28
CA ARG A 108 6.57 4.20 -6.63
C ARG A 108 6.43 5.72 -6.60
N VAL A 109 7.47 6.48 -6.23
CA VAL A 109 7.39 7.96 -6.24
C VAL A 109 7.34 8.52 -7.66
N ILE A 110 8.04 7.92 -8.63
CA ILE A 110 7.89 8.25 -10.04
C ILE A 110 6.44 7.99 -10.49
N SER A 111 5.88 6.85 -10.11
CA SER A 111 4.49 6.52 -10.44
C SER A 111 3.49 7.50 -9.82
N TRP A 112 3.75 7.99 -8.61
CA TRP A 112 2.96 9.05 -7.99
C TRP A 112 3.11 10.37 -8.73
N TYR A 113 4.34 10.80 -9.01
CA TYR A 113 4.66 12.06 -9.67
C TYR A 113 3.87 12.25 -10.98
N TYR A 114 3.86 11.24 -11.84
CA TYR A 114 3.10 11.29 -13.10
C TYR A 114 1.61 11.01 -12.93
N TYR A 115 1.18 10.33 -11.85
CA TYR A 115 -0.24 10.10 -11.59
C TYR A 115 -0.96 11.39 -11.19
N VAL A 116 -0.37 12.22 -10.33
CA VAL A 116 -0.98 13.50 -9.94
C VAL A 116 -0.90 14.58 -11.00
N ARG A 117 -0.21 14.33 -12.11
CA ARG A 117 -0.10 15.22 -13.28
C ARG A 117 -0.93 14.76 -14.48
N ALA A 118 -1.55 13.60 -14.34
CA ALA A 118 -2.40 13.02 -15.35
C ALA A 118 -3.66 13.86 -15.60
N PRO A 119 -4.07 14.10 -16.86
CA PRO A 119 -5.33 14.77 -17.14
C PRO A 119 -6.56 14.07 -16.52
N TRP A 120 -6.64 12.74 -16.59
CA TRP A 120 -7.79 11.99 -16.03
C TRP A 120 -7.89 12.11 -14.51
N TYR A 121 -6.77 12.26 -13.80
CA TYR A 121 -6.79 12.50 -12.35
C TYR A 121 -7.58 13.77 -12.00
N TYR A 122 -7.42 14.85 -12.79
CA TYR A 122 -8.16 16.09 -12.56
C TYR A 122 -9.59 16.02 -13.08
N VAL A 123 -9.84 15.34 -14.20
CA VAL A 123 -11.20 15.13 -14.73
C VAL A 123 -12.05 14.38 -13.71
N GLU A 124 -11.59 13.23 -13.21
CA GLU A 124 -12.29 12.43 -12.21
C GLU A 124 -12.51 13.22 -10.91
N ARG A 125 -11.49 13.94 -10.43
CA ARG A 125 -11.62 14.74 -9.20
C ARG A 125 -12.53 15.95 -9.36
N LYS A 126 -12.58 16.59 -10.53
CA LYS A 126 -13.52 17.68 -10.82
C LYS A 126 -14.96 17.18 -10.90
N GLN A 127 -15.18 15.97 -11.43
CA GLN A 127 -16.51 15.35 -11.42
C GLN A 127 -16.99 15.06 -9.99
N ALA A 128 -16.11 14.55 -9.13
CA ALA A 128 -16.44 14.30 -7.73
C ALA A 128 -16.51 15.58 -6.88
N PHE A 129 -15.67 16.58 -7.19
CA PHE A 129 -15.49 17.82 -6.43
C PHE A 129 -15.32 19.02 -7.39
N PRO A 130 -16.42 19.62 -7.87
CA PRO A 130 -16.40 20.67 -8.90
C PRO A 130 -15.50 21.87 -8.58
N ASP A 131 -15.39 22.23 -7.29
CA ASP A 131 -14.67 23.42 -6.82
C ASP A 131 -13.16 23.22 -6.64
N ILE A 132 -12.60 22.04 -6.94
CA ILE A 132 -11.14 21.82 -6.83
C ILE A 132 -10.40 22.71 -7.83
N PRO A 133 -9.42 23.53 -7.43
CA PRO A 133 -8.67 24.36 -8.36
C PRO A 133 -7.87 23.50 -9.35
N LEU A 134 -7.76 23.95 -10.60
CA LEU A 134 -6.86 23.34 -11.56
C LEU A 134 -5.41 23.78 -11.28
N PRO A 135 -4.43 22.87 -11.40
CA PRO A 135 -3.02 23.20 -11.17
C PRO A 135 -2.45 24.04 -12.31
N ASP A 136 -1.30 24.68 -12.04
CA ASP A 136 -0.55 25.41 -13.06
C ASP A 136 -0.12 24.48 -14.22
N PRO A 137 -0.37 24.85 -15.49
CA PRO A 137 0.03 24.04 -16.65
C PRO A 137 1.54 23.74 -16.73
N ARG A 138 2.41 24.63 -16.24
CA ARG A 138 3.86 24.40 -16.17
C ARG A 138 4.20 23.30 -15.17
N TRP A 139 3.47 23.21 -14.06
CA TRP A 139 3.64 22.13 -13.09
C TRP A 139 3.21 20.78 -13.68
N LEU A 140 2.10 20.76 -14.44
CA LEU A 140 1.62 19.56 -15.13
C LEU A 140 2.61 19.03 -16.18
N LYS A 141 3.23 19.93 -16.94
CA LYS A 141 4.16 19.58 -18.03
C LYS A 141 5.56 19.18 -17.57
N LYS A 142 5.94 19.51 -16.33
CA LYS A 142 7.28 19.24 -15.82
C LYS A 142 7.50 17.73 -15.64
N ASP A 143 8.52 17.18 -16.29
CA ASP A 143 8.92 15.79 -16.10
C ASP A 143 9.72 15.58 -14.80
N PHE A 144 9.82 14.32 -14.38
CA PHE A 144 10.46 13.93 -13.13
C PHE A 144 11.97 14.19 -13.13
N GLU A 145 12.65 14.01 -14.27
CA GLU A 145 14.10 14.22 -14.35
C GLU A 145 14.46 15.68 -14.17
N THR A 146 13.78 16.57 -14.88
CA THR A 146 13.90 18.02 -14.72
C THR A 146 13.67 18.43 -13.27
N CYS A 147 12.66 17.84 -12.61
CA CYS A 147 12.36 18.11 -11.21
C CYS A 147 13.48 17.68 -10.25
N VAL A 148 14.04 16.47 -10.43
CA VAL A 148 15.16 15.96 -9.62
C VAL A 148 16.43 16.76 -9.86
N LEU A 149 16.82 16.96 -11.13
CA LEU A 149 18.07 17.62 -11.51
C LEU A 149 18.12 19.10 -11.11
N ARG A 150 16.99 19.79 -11.13
CA ARG A 150 16.88 21.17 -10.63
C ARG A 150 16.84 21.27 -9.11
N GLY A 151 16.62 20.15 -8.40
CA GLY A 151 16.45 20.14 -6.96
C GLY A 151 15.12 20.77 -6.51
N ASP A 152 14.07 20.66 -7.32
CA ASP A 152 12.76 21.18 -6.99
C ASP A 152 12.22 20.52 -5.72
N ARG A 153 11.55 21.30 -4.87
CA ARG A 153 11.12 20.86 -3.53
C ARG A 153 10.35 19.54 -3.50
N GLU A 154 9.48 19.31 -4.48
CA GLU A 154 8.63 18.11 -4.55
C GLU A 154 9.38 16.81 -4.94
N CYS A 155 10.59 16.95 -5.51
CA CYS A 155 11.49 15.85 -5.86
C CYS A 155 12.76 15.84 -4.98
N ARG A 156 12.76 16.66 -3.91
CA ARG A 156 13.83 16.69 -2.93
C ARG A 156 13.44 15.83 -1.74
N TYR A 157 14.26 14.84 -1.43
CA TYR A 157 13.96 13.83 -0.42
C TYR A 157 15.00 13.90 0.69
N LEU A 158 14.73 14.73 1.70
CA LEU A 158 15.68 14.97 2.79
C LEU A 158 15.36 14.08 4.00
N GLU A 159 16.35 13.35 4.48
CA GLU A 159 16.22 12.56 5.71
C GLU A 159 15.75 13.43 6.89
N GLY A 160 14.87 12.85 7.71
CA GLY A 160 14.29 13.52 8.87
C GLY A 160 13.13 14.46 8.55
N GLU A 161 12.85 14.76 7.27
CA GLU A 161 11.71 15.62 6.95
C GLU A 161 10.39 14.97 7.38
N THR A 162 9.62 15.69 8.19
CA THR A 162 8.34 15.22 8.75
C THR A 162 7.12 15.76 8.01
N ARG A 163 7.31 16.73 7.09
CA ARG A 163 6.21 17.46 6.45
C ARG A 163 5.29 16.52 5.69
N GLU A 164 4.08 16.32 6.22
CA GLU A 164 2.99 15.57 5.61
C GLU A 164 2.07 16.52 4.86
N GLY A 165 2.47 16.92 3.64
CA GLY A 165 1.60 17.71 2.77
C GLY A 165 0.66 16.82 1.94
N ILE A 166 -0.44 17.40 1.45
CA ILE A 166 -1.24 16.79 0.38
C ILE A 166 -0.28 16.52 -0.80
N GLY A 167 -0.07 15.24 -1.11
CA GLY A 167 0.85 14.82 -2.16
C GLY A 167 2.24 14.36 -1.70
N ASP A 168 2.54 14.32 -0.40
CA ASP A 168 3.72 13.62 0.10
C ASP A 168 3.47 12.10 0.16
N HIS A 169 3.92 11.41 -0.89
CA HIS A 169 3.84 9.96 -0.98
C HIS A 169 5.23 9.34 -0.98
N ARG A 170 6.25 9.94 -0.37
CA ARG A 170 7.60 9.37 -0.36
C ARG A 170 7.75 8.16 0.59
N ARG A 171 6.92 8.07 1.62
CA ARG A 171 6.98 7.04 2.68
C ARG A 171 5.94 5.94 2.44
N GLN A 172 6.34 4.76 1.95
CA GLN A 172 5.46 3.59 2.04
C GLN A 172 5.56 2.92 3.40
N SER A 173 6.74 2.96 4.05
CA SER A 173 6.95 2.39 5.38
C SER A 173 6.00 3.00 6.43
N LEU A 174 5.60 4.26 6.27
CA LEU A 174 4.64 4.96 7.13
C LEU A 174 3.30 4.20 7.26
N PHE A 175 2.79 3.62 6.17
CA PHE A 175 1.54 2.85 6.18
C PHE A 175 1.62 1.60 7.08
N PHE A 176 2.82 1.12 7.36
CA PHE A 176 3.07 -0.04 8.23
C PHE A 176 3.53 0.38 9.62
N CYS A 177 4.30 1.47 9.74
CA CYS A 177 4.78 1.99 11.01
C CYS A 177 3.61 2.40 11.93
N GLY A 178 2.56 3.01 11.36
CA GLY A 178 1.36 3.40 12.08
C GLY A 178 1.27 4.91 12.31
N HIS A 179 0.49 5.28 13.33
CA HIS A 179 0.06 6.67 13.55
C HIS A 179 1.00 7.50 14.45
N ALA A 180 2.02 6.90 15.04
CA ALA A 180 2.90 7.57 16.00
C ALA A 180 3.79 8.64 15.33
N ASP A 181 4.14 9.71 16.05
CA ASP A 181 5.02 10.76 15.52
C ASP A 181 6.41 10.24 15.17
N ALA A 182 6.88 9.20 15.86
CA ALA A 182 8.13 8.50 15.54
C ALA A 182 8.14 7.86 14.14
N CYS A 183 6.97 7.70 13.50
CA CYS A 183 6.84 7.21 12.12
C CYS A 183 6.99 8.31 11.06
N THR A 184 6.88 9.59 11.45
CA THR A 184 6.87 10.71 10.51
C THR A 184 8.23 11.00 9.87
N PRO A 185 9.38 10.96 10.58
CA PRO A 185 10.63 11.41 10.01
C PRO A 185 11.07 10.51 8.85
N PHE A 186 11.14 11.10 7.65
CA PHE A 186 11.47 10.36 6.43
C PHE A 186 12.86 9.71 6.53
N ASN A 187 12.95 8.48 6.03
CA ASN A 187 14.21 7.76 5.85
C ASN A 187 15.02 7.55 7.15
N THR A 188 14.34 7.47 8.31
CA THR A 188 15.01 7.25 9.61
C THR A 188 14.99 5.79 10.05
N VAL A 189 15.98 5.41 10.87
CA VAL A 189 16.09 4.04 11.43
C VAL A 189 14.92 3.73 12.36
N GLY A 190 14.47 4.69 13.18
CA GLY A 190 13.36 4.49 14.11
C GLY A 190 12.06 4.10 13.40
N ALA A 191 11.63 4.89 12.41
CA ALA A 191 10.43 4.62 11.62
C ALA A 191 10.53 3.27 10.89
N LEU A 192 11.71 2.95 10.32
CA LEU A 192 11.96 1.67 9.65
C LEU A 192 11.75 0.47 10.58
N GLN A 193 12.35 0.50 11.78
CA GLN A 193 12.27 -0.64 12.70
C GLN A 193 10.84 -0.85 13.23
N LEU A 194 10.09 0.22 13.46
CA LEU A 194 8.68 0.15 13.81
C LEU A 194 7.85 -0.46 12.67
N ALA A 195 8.07 -0.03 11.42
CA ALA A 195 7.40 -0.61 10.25
C ALA A 195 7.70 -2.11 10.09
N LYS A 196 8.96 -2.52 10.19
CA LYS A 196 9.35 -3.95 10.13
C LYS A 196 8.69 -4.75 11.23
N ARG A 197 8.71 -4.25 12.47
CA ARG A 197 8.07 -4.89 13.62
C ARG A 197 6.57 -5.08 13.40
N ALA A 198 5.88 -4.08 12.84
CA ALA A 198 4.46 -4.18 12.53
C ALA A 198 4.20 -5.28 11.49
N VAL A 199 4.97 -5.32 10.40
CA VAL A 199 4.89 -6.38 9.37
C VAL A 199 5.09 -7.78 9.98
N GLU A 200 6.10 -7.96 10.84
CA GLU A 200 6.37 -9.26 11.46
C GLU A 200 5.30 -9.72 12.43
N ARG A 201 4.66 -8.77 13.13
CA ARG A 201 3.71 -9.11 14.20
C ARG A 201 2.28 -9.25 13.69
N HIS A 202 1.85 -8.37 12.81
CA HIS A 202 0.43 -8.17 12.48
C HIS A 202 0.06 -8.61 11.08
N TYR A 203 0.98 -8.54 10.10
CA TYR A 203 0.63 -8.82 8.71
C TYR A 203 0.78 -10.31 8.37
N ALA A 204 -0.26 -10.88 7.76
CA ALA A 204 -0.23 -12.22 7.19
C ALA A 204 0.75 -12.26 6.00
N VAL A 205 0.49 -11.45 4.97
CA VAL A 205 1.30 -11.38 3.75
C VAL A 205 1.52 -9.92 3.35
N VAL A 206 2.78 -9.58 3.05
CA VAL A 206 3.19 -8.29 2.48
C VAL A 206 4.21 -8.56 1.39
N GLY A 207 4.02 -7.97 0.21
CA GLY A 207 4.94 -8.19 -0.90
C GLY A 207 4.59 -7.45 -2.18
N VAL A 208 5.22 -7.86 -3.28
CA VAL A 208 4.86 -7.37 -4.62
C VAL A 208 3.66 -8.18 -5.12
N LEU A 209 2.69 -7.52 -5.75
CA LEU A 209 1.38 -8.09 -6.11
C LEU A 209 1.48 -9.49 -6.71
N GLU A 210 2.21 -9.63 -7.81
CA GLU A 210 2.35 -10.89 -8.55
C GLU A 210 3.01 -11.98 -7.70
N GLU A 211 4.01 -11.61 -6.91
CA GLU A 211 4.75 -12.54 -6.04
C GLU A 211 3.92 -12.99 -4.82
N THR A 212 2.90 -12.22 -4.43
CA THR A 212 2.09 -12.50 -3.22
C THR A 212 0.97 -13.51 -3.43
N LEU A 213 0.51 -13.72 -4.67
CA LEU A 213 -0.72 -14.47 -4.96
C LEU A 213 -0.69 -15.89 -4.39
N ALA A 214 0.39 -16.63 -4.66
CA ALA A 214 0.53 -18.01 -4.19
C ALA A 214 0.54 -18.12 -2.65
N VAL A 215 1.21 -17.18 -1.96
CA VAL A 215 1.26 -17.17 -0.50
C VAL A 215 -0.10 -16.81 0.09
N LEU A 216 -0.81 -15.85 -0.50
CA LEU A 216 -2.16 -15.47 -0.08
C LEU A 216 -3.15 -16.64 -0.24
N GLU A 217 -3.09 -17.37 -1.35
CA GLU A 217 -3.90 -18.57 -1.59
C GLU A 217 -3.75 -19.61 -0.49
N HIS A 218 -2.51 -19.83 -0.01
CA HIS A 218 -2.24 -20.85 1.00
C HIS A 218 -2.49 -20.35 2.42
N TYR A 219 -2.13 -19.09 2.73
CA TYR A 219 -2.20 -18.56 4.10
C TYR A 219 -3.57 -18.01 4.46
N VAL A 220 -4.36 -17.59 3.46
CA VAL A 220 -5.67 -16.96 3.65
C VAL A 220 -6.68 -17.51 2.60
N PRO A 221 -6.84 -18.85 2.50
CA PRO A 221 -7.56 -19.50 1.39
C PRO A 221 -9.03 -19.11 1.30
N ARG A 222 -9.69 -18.80 2.43
CA ARG A 222 -11.10 -18.36 2.45
C ARG A 222 -11.35 -17.13 1.57
N PHE A 223 -10.37 -16.25 1.45
CA PHE A 223 -10.47 -15.02 0.66
C PHE A 223 -9.76 -15.14 -0.68
N PHE A 224 -8.63 -15.86 -0.73
CA PHE A 224 -7.72 -15.81 -1.87
C PHE A 224 -7.66 -17.08 -2.71
N ARG A 225 -8.44 -18.14 -2.43
CA ARG A 225 -8.47 -19.33 -3.28
C ARG A 225 -8.72 -18.95 -4.76
N GLY A 226 -7.82 -19.37 -5.64
CA GLY A 226 -7.87 -19.09 -7.08
C GLY A 226 -7.48 -17.66 -7.47
N ALA A 227 -6.81 -16.90 -6.61
CA ALA A 227 -6.31 -15.56 -6.89
C ALA A 227 -5.38 -15.52 -8.11
N ALA A 228 -4.49 -16.50 -8.28
CA ALA A 228 -3.60 -16.59 -9.43
C ALA A 228 -4.39 -16.76 -10.73
N ASP A 229 -5.39 -17.65 -10.75
CA ASP A 229 -6.24 -17.87 -11.92
C ASP A 229 -6.97 -16.58 -12.35
N VAL A 230 -7.59 -15.88 -11.39
CA VAL A 230 -8.33 -14.64 -11.67
C VAL A 230 -7.37 -13.56 -12.17
N TYR A 231 -6.21 -13.42 -11.54
CA TYR A 231 -5.23 -12.39 -11.88
C TYR A 231 -4.67 -12.58 -13.30
N TRP A 232 -4.24 -13.80 -13.64
CA TRP A 232 -3.63 -14.08 -14.94
C TRP A 232 -4.65 -14.32 -16.06
N GLY A 233 -5.81 -14.88 -15.75
CA GLY A 233 -6.82 -15.25 -16.75
C GLY A 233 -7.87 -14.17 -17.03
N GLU A 234 -8.32 -13.43 -16.02
CA GLU A 234 -9.51 -12.57 -16.15
C GLU A 234 -9.23 -11.06 -16.07
N MET A 235 -8.04 -10.68 -15.58
CA MET A 235 -7.72 -9.29 -15.25
C MET A 235 -6.82 -8.59 -16.27
N GLU A 236 -6.33 -9.28 -17.31
CA GLU A 236 -5.40 -8.71 -18.30
C GLU A 236 -5.91 -7.39 -18.89
N ARG A 237 -7.19 -7.34 -19.31
CA ARG A 237 -7.81 -6.13 -19.85
C ARG A 237 -7.84 -4.99 -18.82
N PHE A 238 -8.17 -5.28 -17.56
CA PHE A 238 -8.19 -4.28 -16.49
C PHE A 238 -6.80 -3.73 -16.19
N ILE A 239 -5.78 -4.60 -16.14
CA ILE A 239 -4.39 -4.23 -15.91
C ILE A 239 -3.90 -3.30 -17.04
N ARG A 240 -4.23 -3.62 -18.28
CA ARG A 240 -3.87 -2.80 -19.45
C ARG A 240 -4.50 -1.40 -19.39
N ILE A 241 -5.77 -1.29 -19.03
CA ILE A 241 -6.49 -0.01 -18.94
C ILE A 241 -5.95 0.87 -17.81
N ASN A 242 -5.57 0.29 -16.67
CA ASN A 242 -5.07 1.05 -15.52
C ASN A 242 -3.61 1.51 -15.65
N ARG A 243 -2.93 1.18 -16.76
CA ARG A 243 -1.56 1.62 -16.99
C ARG A 243 -1.54 3.13 -17.26
N ASN A 244 -0.72 3.85 -16.48
CA ASN A 244 -0.49 5.27 -16.73
C ASN A 244 0.34 5.46 -18.01
N MET A 245 -0.31 5.81 -19.12
CA MET A 245 0.36 6.08 -20.41
C MET A 245 1.19 7.38 -20.41
N PHE A 246 1.02 8.24 -19.40
CA PHE A 246 1.72 9.53 -19.25
C PHE A 246 2.91 9.44 -18.30
N LYS A 247 3.36 8.22 -17.98
CA LYS A 247 4.62 7.97 -17.29
C LYS A 247 5.71 7.71 -18.35
N PRO A 248 6.49 8.72 -18.77
CA PRO A 248 7.66 8.49 -19.61
C PRO A 248 8.70 7.64 -18.85
N PRO A 249 9.60 6.97 -19.57
CA PRO A 249 10.76 6.34 -18.94
C PRO A 249 11.60 7.42 -18.23
N VAL A 250 12.20 7.02 -17.11
CA VAL A 250 13.16 7.82 -16.35
C VAL A 250 14.50 7.11 -16.43
N ARG A 251 15.56 7.85 -16.73
CA ARG A 251 16.94 7.42 -16.77
C ARG A 251 17.40 6.78 -15.46
N GLU A 252 18.18 5.72 -15.54
CA GLU A 252 18.63 5.02 -14.34
C GLU A 252 19.54 5.88 -13.47
N GLU A 253 20.35 6.77 -14.06
CA GLU A 253 21.22 7.67 -13.27
C GLU A 253 20.40 8.64 -12.41
N VAL A 254 19.24 9.11 -12.92
CA VAL A 254 18.31 9.95 -12.15
C VAL A 254 17.64 9.13 -11.05
N LYS A 255 17.29 7.87 -11.32
CA LYS A 255 16.76 6.97 -10.28
C LYS A 255 17.78 6.70 -9.20
N ASP A 256 19.06 6.56 -9.54
CA ASP A 256 20.14 6.38 -8.56
C ASP A 256 20.29 7.59 -7.63
N LEU A 257 20.19 8.81 -8.15
CA LEU A 257 20.17 10.03 -7.33
C LEU A 257 19.04 10.03 -6.30
N VAL A 258 17.85 9.57 -6.71
CA VAL A 258 16.71 9.42 -5.80
C VAL A 258 16.94 8.26 -4.82
N ARG A 259 17.41 7.11 -5.30
CA ARG A 259 17.67 5.89 -4.52
C ARG A 259 18.66 6.15 -3.37
N ALA A 260 19.67 6.98 -3.60
CA ALA A 260 20.63 7.42 -2.59
C ALA A 260 19.96 8.10 -1.38
N ASN A 261 18.79 8.72 -1.56
CA ASN A 261 18.01 9.37 -0.51
C ASN A 261 16.86 8.50 0.04
N PHE A 262 16.70 7.26 -0.44
CA PHE A 262 15.63 6.31 -0.06
C PHE A 262 16.19 5.04 0.57
N THR A 263 17.35 5.12 1.23
CA THR A 263 18.04 3.95 1.78
C THR A 263 17.16 3.10 2.71
N ARG A 264 16.39 3.70 3.62
CA ARG A 264 15.49 3.00 4.55
C ARG A 264 14.21 2.52 3.90
N GLU A 265 13.65 3.27 2.96
CA GLU A 265 12.50 2.79 2.18
C GLU A 265 12.87 1.59 1.28
N THR A 266 14.07 1.61 0.72
CA THR A 266 14.64 0.49 -0.05
C THR A 266 14.87 -0.71 0.85
N GLU A 267 15.47 -0.50 2.03
CA GLU A 267 15.66 -1.55 3.03
C GLU A 267 14.33 -2.17 3.49
N PHE A 268 13.29 -1.36 3.71
CA PHE A 268 11.95 -1.84 4.04
C PHE A 268 11.35 -2.69 2.92
N TYR A 269 11.46 -2.22 1.66
CA TYR A 269 10.98 -2.98 0.49
C TYR A 269 11.67 -4.33 0.38
N GLN A 270 13.00 -4.38 0.50
CA GLN A 270 13.76 -5.63 0.44
C GLN A 270 13.45 -6.57 1.60
N PHE A 271 13.24 -6.01 2.80
CA PHE A 271 12.79 -6.77 3.97
C PHE A 271 11.45 -7.49 3.69
N CYS A 272 10.45 -6.77 3.17
CA CYS A 272 9.15 -7.36 2.84
C CYS A 272 9.27 -8.45 1.76
N ARG A 273 10.06 -8.22 0.71
CA ARG A 273 10.30 -9.23 -0.33
C ARG A 273 11.04 -10.46 0.19
N GLN A 274 12.06 -10.28 1.02
CA GLN A 274 12.77 -11.39 1.65
C GLN A 274 11.83 -12.22 2.53
N ARG A 275 10.96 -11.55 3.32
CA ARG A 275 9.95 -12.23 4.13
C ARG A 275 8.98 -13.04 3.26
N LEU A 276 8.46 -12.46 2.18
CA LEU A 276 7.59 -13.15 1.23
C LEU A 276 8.28 -14.36 0.60
N HIS A 277 9.53 -14.21 0.17
CA HIS A 277 10.31 -15.31 -0.40
C HIS A 277 10.46 -16.48 0.60
N ARG A 278 10.71 -16.18 1.88
CA ARG A 278 10.74 -17.21 2.94
C ARG A 278 9.38 -17.90 3.12
N GLN A 279 8.28 -17.14 3.06
CA GLN A 279 6.92 -17.71 3.08
C GLN A 279 6.68 -18.63 1.88
N LEU A 280 7.12 -18.25 0.68
CA LEU A 280 6.99 -19.08 -0.52
C LEU A 280 7.81 -20.37 -0.43
N LEU A 281 9.04 -20.30 0.07
CA LEU A 281 9.87 -21.49 0.31
C LEU A 281 9.23 -22.41 1.35
N ALA A 282 8.64 -21.84 2.40
CA ALA A 282 7.93 -22.58 3.44
C ALA A 282 6.77 -23.43 2.89
N LEU A 283 6.10 -22.99 1.81
CA LEU A 283 5.03 -23.76 1.17
C LEU A 283 5.52 -25.04 0.49
N ARG A 284 6.82 -25.13 0.15
CA ARG A 284 7.40 -26.28 -0.55
C ARG A 284 7.98 -27.33 0.39
N LEU A 285 8.02 -27.06 1.69
CA LEU A 285 8.50 -28.02 2.68
C LEU A 285 7.37 -29.00 3.03
N PRO A 286 7.67 -30.30 3.17
CA PRO A 286 6.68 -31.26 3.63
C PRO A 286 6.18 -30.86 5.02
N SER A 287 4.86 -30.87 5.18
CA SER A 287 4.11 -30.56 6.40
C SER A 287 4.29 -31.62 7.48
#